data_AF-A0A7V0JFR6-F1
#
_entry.id   AF-A0A7V0JFR6-F1
#
_cell.length_a   1.000
_cell.length_b   1.000
_cell.length_c   1.000
_cell.angle_alpha   90.00
_cell.angle_beta   90.00
_cell.angle_gamma   90.00
#
_symmetry.space_group_name_H-M   'P 1'
#
loop_
_entity.id
_entity.type
_entity.pdbx_description
1 polymer ?
#
loop_
_entity_poly.entity_id
_entity_poly.type
_entity_poly.pdbx_seq_one_letter_code
_entity_poly.pdbx_strand_id
1 'polypeptide(L)' 'MKTVVLKFGGKSLAEPEHLRAVARQVIHSKASGEDPVVVVSAMGDTTDHFLK' A
#
# COMPACT_ATOMS: atom_id res chain seq x y z
N MET A 1 -20.60 0.85 -8.09
CA MET A 1 -19.13 0.93 -7.89
C MET A 1 -18.89 1.63 -6.57
N LYS A 2 -18.18 1.01 -5.62
CA LYS A 2 -17.99 1.53 -4.25
C LYS A 2 -16.55 2.03 -4.10
N THR A 3 -16.37 3.29 -3.74
CA THR A 3 -15.04 3.84 -3.46
C THR A 3 -14.53 3.36 -2.11
N VAL A 4 -13.29 2.87 -2.07
CA VAL A 4 -12.63 2.43 -0.83
C VAL A 4 -11.24 3.05 -0.75
N VAL A 5 -10.78 3.34 0.46
CA VAL A 5 -9.41 3.85 0.67
C VAL A 5 -8.59 2.73 1.29
N LEU A 6 -7.51 2.34 0.62
CA LEU A 6 -6.56 1.33 1.09
C LEU A 6 -5.27 2.03 1.52
N LYS A 7 -5.00 2.04 2.82
CA LYS A 7 -3.77 2.63 3.36
C LYS A 7 -2.77 1.55 3.76
N PHE A 8 -1.54 1.67 3.27
CA PHE A 8 -0.43 0.79 3.63
C PHE A 8 0.67 1.58 4.35
N GLY A 9 1.07 1.11 5.53
CA GLY A 9 2.18 1.72 6.30
C GLY A 9 3.55 1.25 5.81
N GLY A 10 4.62 1.88 6.27
CA GLY A 10 5.99 1.59 5.80
C GLY A 10 6.41 0.13 6.02
N LYS A 11 6.01 -0.50 7.12
CA LYS A 11 6.25 -1.94 7.38
C LYS A 11 5.63 -2.85 6.31
N SER A 12 4.45 -2.50 5.82
CA SER A 12 3.77 -3.23 4.73
C SER A 12 4.46 -3.07 3.37
N LEU A 13 5.47 -2.20 3.28
CA LEU A 13 6.19 -1.83 2.07
C LEU A 13 7.71 -2.01 2.24
N ALA A 14 8.16 -2.62 3.34
CA ALA A 14 9.57 -2.67 3.71
C ALA A 14 10.43 -3.44 2.69
N GLU A 15 9.89 -4.55 2.17
CA GLU A 15 10.59 -5.42 1.22
C GLU A 15 9.84 -5.51 -0.12
N PRO A 16 10.53 -5.79 -1.25
CA PRO A 16 9.90 -5.95 -2.56
C PRO A 16 8.78 -7.00 -2.56
N GLU A 17 8.90 -8.07 -1.78
CA GLU A 17 7.89 -9.13 -1.64
C GLU A 17 6.61 -8.60 -0.99
N HIS A 18 6.74 -7.73 0.03
CA HIS A 18 5.62 -7.07 0.67
C HIS A 18 4.93 -6.10 -0.29
N LEU A 19 5.69 -5.33 -1.07
CA LEU A 19 5.16 -4.43 -2.10
C LEU A 19 4.31 -5.20 -3.13
N ARG A 20 4.82 -6.35 -3.61
CA ARG A 20 4.07 -7.23 -4.53
C ARG A 20 2.79 -7.78 -3.88
N ALA A 21 2.81 -8.09 -2.58
CA ALA A 21 1.62 -8.52 -1.86
C ALA A 21 0.57 -7.40 -1.75
N VAL A 22 0.99 -6.18 -1.44
CA VAL A 22 0.14 -4.99 -1.43
C VAL A 22 -0.48 -4.75 -2.81
N ALA A 23 0.31 -4.83 -3.88
CA ALA A 23 -0.19 -4.67 -5.26
C ALA A 23 -1.26 -5.71 -5.59
N ARG A 24 -1.07 -6.99 -5.21
CA ARG A 24 -2.08 -8.04 -5.39
C ARG A 24 -3.39 -7.72 -4.65
N GLN A 25 -3.31 -7.15 -3.44
CA GLN A 25 -4.48 -6.75 -2.67
C GLN A 25 -5.27 -5.63 -3.34
N VAL A 26 -4.58 -4.62 -3.89
CA VAL A 26 -5.21 -3.52 -4.64
C VAL A 26 -5.89 -4.03 -5.91
N ILE A 27 -5.21 -4.90 -6.67
CA ILE A 27 -5.77 -5.52 -7.88
C ILE A 27 -7.02 -6.34 -7.54
N HIS A 28 -6.97 -7.11 -6.44
CA HIS A 28 -8.12 -7.88 -5.98
C HIS A 28 -9.31 -7.00 -5.62
N SER A 29 -9.09 -5.89 -4.90
CA SER A 29 -10.13 -4.90 -4.59
C SER A 29 -10.75 -4.30 -5.85
N LYS A 30 -9.94 -3.92 -6.85
CA LYS A 30 -10.47 -3.45 -8.14
C LYS A 30 -11.29 -4.54 -8.85
N ALA A 31 -10.79 -5.78 -8.85
CA ALA A 31 -11.45 -6.92 -9.49
C ALA A 31 -12.76 -7.33 -8.81
N SER A 32 -12.93 -7.06 -7.51
CA SER A 32 -14.17 -7.31 -6.77
C SER A 32 -15.24 -6.22 -6.97
N GLY A 33 -14.99 -5.24 -7.86
CA GLY A 33 -15.95 -4.18 -8.20
C GLY A 33 -15.85 -2.93 -7.32
N GLU A 34 -14.80 -2.82 -6.51
CA GLU A 34 -14.48 -1.61 -5.77
C GLU A 34 -13.72 -0.60 -6.66
N ASP A 35 -13.68 0.66 -6.21
CA ASP A 35 -12.85 1.70 -6.79
C ASP A 35 -11.82 2.17 -5.76
N PRO A 36 -10.66 1.48 -5.67
CA PRO A 36 -9.68 1.74 -4.63
C PRO A 36 -8.88 3.01 -4.89
N VAL A 37 -8.81 3.87 -3.88
CA VAL A 37 -7.81 4.93 -3.74
C VAL A 37 -6.73 4.42 -2.79
N VAL A 38 -5.48 4.39 -3.25
CA VAL A 38 -4.38 3.80 -2.48
C VAL A 38 -3.50 4.91 -1.91
N VAL A 39 -3.24 4.85 -0.60
CA VAL A 39 -2.33 5.75 0.11
C VAL A 39 -1.19 4.94 0.71
N VAL A 40 0.04 5.36 0.47
CA VAL A 40 1.25 4.68 0.96
C VAL A 40 2.10 5.61 1.81
N SER A 41 2.73 5.05 2.83
CA SER A 41 3.84 5.69 3.55
C SER A 41 5.17 5.43 2.83
N ALA A 42 6.25 6.10 3.23
CA ALA A 42 7.61 5.72 2.83
C ALA A 42 7.93 4.28 3.27
N MET A 43 8.83 3.60 2.55
CA MET A 43 9.15 2.18 2.78
C MET A 43 9.87 1.96 4.12
N GLY A 44 9.48 0.94 4.90
CA GLY A 44 10.13 0.62 6.17
C GLY A 44 10.29 1.84 7.09
N ASP A 45 11.51 2.06 7.55
CA ASP A 45 11.90 3.18 8.43
C ASP A 45 12.52 4.36 7.64
N THR A 46 12.25 4.45 6.33
CA THR A 46 12.86 5.45 5.44
C THR A 46 12.58 6.88 5.89
N THR A 47 11.38 7.17 6.42
CA THR A 47 11.08 8.50 6.97
C THR A 47 12.04 8.86 8.10
N ASP A 48 12.27 7.94 9.04
CA ASP A 48 13.16 8.17 10.19
C ASP A 48 14.62 8.26 9.75
N HIS A 49 15.01 7.60 8.65
CA HIS A 49 16.34 7.75 8.06
C HIS A 49 16.58 9.16 7.51
N PHE A 50 15.58 9.78 6.87
CA PHE A 50 15.71 11.10 6.25
C PHE A 50 15.48 12.29 7.21
N LEU A 51 14.87 12.06 8.37
CA LEU A 51 14.61 13.10 9.38
C LEU A 51 15.67 13.16 10.48
N LYS A 52 16.79 12.44 10.30
CA LYS A 52 17.94 12.48 11.20
C LYS A 52 18.92 13.59 10.85
#